data_AF-A0A2E7Y433-F1
#
_entry.id   AF-A0A2E7Y433-F1
#
_cell.length_a   1.000
_cell.length_b   1.000
_cell.length_c   1.000
_cell.angle_alpha   90.00
_cell.angle_beta   90.00
_cell.angle_gamma   90.00
#
_symmetry.space_group_name_H-M   'P 1'
#
loop_
_entity.id
_entity.type
_entity.pdbx_description
1 polymer ?
#
loop_
_entity_poly.entity_id
_entity_poly.type
_entity_poly.pdbx_seq_one_letter_code
_entity_poly.pdbx_strand_id
1 'polypeptide(L)'
;MWQPSICLVFRRTMSLSHMLRFASYDAEGGADTAPLRNVVLYDKDEVVVGGRVLHKNGLIQCEREGRGATGLGLLYDVGEPGDLCLRTCLLEQRSEPYILAVELARHRIAMFVHKAEEWMMIELDEAHPAMWMWNKARQLFTKAMVTNDPVEADRAGRESLGLAVSASERLAMAHAEILLKRRFRTRAAPSTSIGVRLDPRRCGDALREVAHRHFRLTALPLRWDRLCPTQGEYHWDEADDWIAWAEDNGLRVLAGPLIDLGRHGLPGWVSSQAITYPQLRDLAYEHVKAVVTRYGDHIGMWSIGTGFNTNTAMPLHSKDMIDLVRTLALRIREGHRGRRVIVEIEQPWSEYMFSRPEAIGPVTFVEQIAGSGVRLDAVGLRLQMGDGVDGRAMRDLMEMSRLLDRYFQFDPKIIVTDLGVPDRPISIDGGRWRGEWSEELQGRWAMRVVPMLLSKPHIESVIWTDLFDHAETLPPHAGLITEKGAVKGVLKRLISLRKQLSKPLGSAAAPPTS
;
A
#
# COMPACT_ATOMS: atom_id res chain seq x y z
N MET A 1 22.29 22.49 -18.06
CA MET A 1 23.41 23.08 -17.30
C MET A 1 22.85 23.47 -15.96
N TRP A 2 23.07 22.64 -14.93
CA TRP A 2 22.39 22.70 -13.64
C TRP A 2 23.05 23.77 -12.74
N GLN A 3 22.26 24.73 -12.25
CA GLN A 3 22.65 25.57 -11.11
C GLN A 3 21.97 25.03 -9.84
N PRO A 4 22.72 24.86 -8.74
CA PRO A 4 22.15 24.48 -7.46
C PRO A 4 21.60 25.72 -6.74
N SER A 5 20.31 25.75 -6.44
CA SER A 5 19.71 26.76 -5.57
C SER A 5 20.13 26.51 -4.12
N ILE A 6 20.87 27.47 -3.57
CA ILE A 6 21.30 27.52 -2.17
C ILE A 6 20.06 27.72 -1.29
N CYS A 7 19.70 26.69 -0.51
CA CYS A 7 18.70 26.80 0.55
C CYS A 7 19.40 27.24 1.84
N LEU A 8 19.20 28.50 2.26
CA LEU A 8 19.67 29.01 3.56
C LEU A 8 18.83 28.37 4.67
N VAL A 9 19.35 27.31 5.29
CA VAL A 9 18.77 26.68 6.49
C VAL A 9 19.29 27.40 7.73
N PHE A 10 18.39 28.05 8.48
CA PHE A 10 18.64 28.47 9.86
C PHE A 10 18.94 27.22 10.71
N ARG A 11 20.23 26.96 11.02
CA ARG A 11 20.63 25.90 11.96
C ARG A 11 20.31 26.31 13.39
N ARG A 12 19.18 25.83 13.93
CA ARG A 12 19.05 25.64 15.38
C ARG A 12 19.67 24.29 15.73
N THR A 13 20.84 24.32 16.38
CA THR A 13 21.44 23.14 16.99
C THR A 13 20.54 22.70 18.15
N MET A 14 19.79 21.60 17.98
CA MET A 14 19.01 21.04 19.10
C MET A 14 19.95 20.41 20.13
N SER A 15 19.65 20.62 21.41
CA SER A 15 20.37 19.98 22.51
C SER A 15 20.25 18.45 22.44
N LEU A 16 21.31 17.74 22.84
CA LEU A 16 21.34 16.26 22.93
C LEU A 16 20.20 15.68 23.79
N SER A 17 19.63 16.46 24.72
CA SER A 17 18.49 16.06 25.54
C SER A 17 17.15 16.00 24.79
N HIS A 18 17.10 16.49 23.55
CA HIS A 18 15.88 16.57 22.74
C HIS A 18 15.92 15.67 21.49
N MET A 19 16.79 14.66 21.47
CA MET A 19 17.05 13.84 20.29
C MET A 19 16.94 12.35 20.64
N LEU A 20 16.10 11.64 19.89
CA LEU A 20 15.96 10.19 20.05
C LEU A 20 17.16 9.51 19.37
N ARG A 21 17.79 8.55 20.06
CA ARG A 21 19.02 7.90 19.59
C ARG A 21 18.92 6.39 19.70
N PHE A 22 19.42 5.70 18.68
CA PHE A 22 19.53 4.25 18.69
C PHE A 22 20.95 3.79 18.40
N ALA A 23 21.37 2.75 19.11
CA ALA A 23 22.52 1.94 18.78
C ALA A 23 22.03 0.65 18.08
N SER A 24 22.82 0.17 17.14
CA SER A 24 22.68 -1.13 16.49
C SER A 24 24.09 -1.72 16.38
N TYR A 25 24.23 -3.03 16.51
CA TYR A 25 25.53 -3.70 16.55
C TYR A 25 25.66 -4.73 15.42
N ASP A 26 26.85 -4.85 14.84
CA ASP A 26 27.15 -5.92 13.87
C ASP A 26 27.44 -7.26 14.57
N ALA A 27 27.74 -8.30 13.79
CA ALA A 27 28.04 -9.63 14.31
C ALA A 27 29.32 -9.70 15.16
N GLU A 28 30.22 -8.72 15.02
CA GLU A 28 31.48 -8.60 15.77
C GLU A 28 31.33 -7.69 17.00
N GLY A 29 30.12 -7.13 17.23
CA GLY A 29 29.83 -6.20 18.32
C GLY A 29 30.26 -4.75 18.03
N GLY A 30 30.68 -4.45 16.80
CA GLY A 30 30.94 -3.11 16.31
C GLY A 30 29.65 -2.33 16.08
N ALA A 31 29.74 -1.01 15.92
CA ALA A 31 28.58 -0.21 15.57
C ALA A 31 28.12 -0.55 14.15
N ASP A 32 26.85 -0.90 14.00
CA ASP A 32 26.23 -1.19 12.71
C ASP A 32 26.15 0.10 11.88
N THR A 33 26.84 0.10 10.75
CA THR A 33 26.92 1.24 9.83
C THR A 33 26.13 1.02 8.55
N ALA A 34 25.29 -0.01 8.49
CA ALA A 34 24.41 -0.25 7.36
C ALA A 34 23.57 1.00 7.03
N PRO A 35 23.37 1.32 5.74
CA PRO A 35 22.61 2.50 5.35
C PRO A 35 21.16 2.37 5.82
N LEU A 36 20.63 3.48 6.33
CA LEU A 36 19.22 3.57 6.68
C LEU A 36 18.36 3.62 5.42
N ARG A 37 17.28 2.83 5.41
CA ARG A 37 16.39 2.68 4.26
C ARG A 37 14.95 2.94 4.69
N ASN A 38 14.19 3.64 3.84
CA ASN A 38 12.78 4.03 4.04
C ASN A 38 12.46 4.51 5.46
N VAL A 39 13.13 5.57 5.91
CA VAL A 39 13.03 6.06 7.29
C VAL A 39 11.90 7.07 7.44
N VAL A 40 11.12 6.93 8.50
CA VAL A 40 10.06 7.86 8.89
C VAL A 40 10.01 8.00 10.42
N LEU A 41 9.37 9.06 10.91
CA LEU A 41 9.06 9.23 12.32
C LEU A 41 7.55 9.20 12.54
N TYR A 42 7.11 8.62 13.65
CA TYR A 42 5.70 8.52 14.02
C TYR A 42 5.40 9.29 15.31
N ASP A 43 4.19 9.84 15.39
CA ASP A 43 3.64 10.40 16.62
C ASP A 43 2.65 9.45 17.31
N LYS A 44 2.00 9.96 18.37
CA LYS A 44 1.07 9.22 19.21
C LYS A 44 -0.18 8.71 18.51
N ASP A 45 -0.56 9.35 17.40
CA ASP A 45 -1.73 8.99 16.62
C ASP A 45 -1.34 8.04 15.47
N GLU A 46 -0.11 7.52 15.53
CA GLU A 46 0.52 6.68 14.51
C GLU A 46 0.63 7.35 13.14
N VAL A 47 0.67 8.68 13.12
CA VAL A 47 0.81 9.47 11.91
C VAL A 47 2.29 9.74 11.65
N VAL A 48 2.70 9.65 10.39
CA VAL A 48 4.05 10.04 9.97
C VAL A 48 4.22 11.55 10.13
N VAL A 49 5.30 11.97 10.77
CA VAL A 49 5.62 13.37 11.06
C VAL A 49 6.95 13.78 10.46
N GLY A 50 7.06 15.05 10.06
CA GLY A 50 8.29 15.63 9.52
C GLY A 50 9.48 15.53 10.47
N GLY A 51 10.68 15.40 9.91
CA GLY A 51 11.89 15.33 10.70
C GLY A 51 13.12 14.95 9.88
N ARG A 52 14.17 14.56 10.60
CA ARG A 52 15.46 14.18 10.04
C ARG A 52 16.01 12.99 10.80
N VAL A 53 16.48 11.98 10.07
CA VAL A 53 17.15 10.82 10.66
C VAL A 53 18.51 10.61 9.98
N LEU A 54 19.55 10.43 10.79
CA LEU A 54 20.95 10.39 10.32
C LEU A 54 21.74 9.30 11.04
N HIS A 55 22.71 8.70 10.37
CA HIS A 55 23.81 8.00 11.04
C HIS A 55 24.90 9.00 11.44
N LYS A 56 25.25 9.04 12.73
CA LYS A 56 26.34 9.86 13.25
C LYS A 56 27.00 9.20 14.45
N ASN A 57 28.32 9.06 14.41
CA ASN A 57 29.13 8.45 15.47
C ASN A 57 28.67 7.03 15.86
N GLY A 58 28.30 6.20 14.88
CA GLY A 58 27.80 4.84 15.12
C GLY A 58 26.38 4.78 15.73
N LEU A 59 25.66 5.90 15.79
CA LEU A 59 24.29 5.99 16.29
C LEU A 59 23.34 6.49 15.22
N ILE A 60 22.10 6.01 15.27
CA ILE A 60 20.97 6.57 14.55
C ILE A 60 20.43 7.72 15.38
N GLN A 61 20.41 8.92 14.81
CA GLN A 61 19.93 10.14 15.46
C GLN A 61 18.65 10.61 14.78
N CYS A 62 17.58 10.70 15.57
CA CYS A 62 16.25 11.09 15.10
C CYS A 62 15.89 12.46 15.68
N GLU A 63 15.68 13.42 14.79
CA GLU A 63 15.22 14.77 15.08
C GLU A 63 13.81 14.92 14.49
N ARG A 64 12.80 15.01 15.36
CA ARG A 64 11.41 15.22 14.95
C ARG A 64 11.12 16.73 14.88
N GLU A 65 10.30 17.14 13.91
CA GLU A 65 9.69 18.47 13.94
C GLU A 65 8.60 18.56 15.03
N GLY A 66 8.74 19.55 15.91
CA GLY A 66 7.85 19.72 17.07
C GLY A 66 8.36 19.01 18.32
N ARG A 67 7.45 18.73 19.27
CA ARG A 67 7.75 18.09 20.56
C ARG A 67 6.81 16.91 20.78
N GLY A 68 7.30 15.85 21.43
CA GLY A 68 6.49 14.72 21.86
C GLY A 68 7.22 13.38 21.75
N ALA A 69 6.63 12.36 22.37
CA ALA A 69 7.09 10.99 22.20
C ALA A 69 7.08 10.62 20.71
N THR A 70 8.13 9.92 20.28
CA THR A 70 8.41 9.68 18.85
C THR A 70 8.75 8.22 18.65
N GLY A 71 8.16 7.61 17.62
CA GLY A 71 8.57 6.29 17.12
C GLY A 71 9.43 6.44 15.87
N LEU A 72 10.42 5.55 15.71
CA LEU A 72 11.21 5.44 14.48
C LEU A 72 10.64 4.33 13.61
N GLY A 73 10.37 4.62 12.34
CA GLY A 73 10.06 3.65 11.30
C GLY A 73 11.21 3.52 10.31
N LEU A 74 11.51 2.30 9.87
CA LEU A 74 12.55 2.03 8.86
C LEU A 74 12.37 0.67 8.20
N LEU A 75 12.93 0.49 7.01
CA LEU A 75 13.16 -0.82 6.41
C LEU A 75 14.33 -1.51 7.13
N TYR A 76 14.07 -2.68 7.72
CA TYR A 76 15.01 -3.40 8.57
C TYR A 76 15.09 -4.88 8.17
N ASP A 77 16.30 -5.44 8.14
CA ASP A 77 16.53 -6.86 7.88
C ASP A 77 16.25 -7.66 9.17
N VAL A 78 15.19 -8.48 9.15
CA VAL A 78 14.83 -9.35 10.27
C VAL A 78 15.27 -10.80 10.08
N GLY A 79 16.16 -11.06 9.11
CA GLY A 79 16.63 -12.39 8.78
C GLY A 79 15.64 -13.15 7.89
N GLU A 80 15.23 -14.34 8.30
CA GLU A 80 14.35 -15.21 7.49
C GLU A 80 13.03 -14.54 7.04
N PRO A 81 12.32 -13.73 7.86
CA PRO A 81 11.11 -13.07 7.39
C PRO A 81 11.35 -12.05 6.27
N GLY A 82 12.56 -11.48 6.18
CA GLY A 82 13.00 -10.60 5.09
C GLY A 82 13.38 -9.18 5.53
N ASP A 83 13.41 -8.27 4.56
CA ASP A 83 13.68 -6.85 4.77
C ASP A 83 12.33 -6.15 4.75
N LEU A 84 11.87 -5.73 5.93
CA LEU A 84 10.49 -5.28 6.16
C LEU A 84 10.48 -3.92 6.83
N CYS A 85 9.51 -3.08 6.46
CA CYS A 85 9.32 -1.84 7.19
C CYS A 85 8.68 -2.11 8.54
N LEU A 86 9.40 -1.72 9.56
CA LEU A 86 9.08 -1.91 10.97
C LEU A 86 9.14 -0.56 11.68
N ARG A 87 8.61 -0.51 12.90
CA ARG A 87 8.68 0.68 13.73
C ARG A 87 8.90 0.35 15.19
N THR A 88 9.40 1.31 15.94
CA THR A 88 9.51 1.24 17.40
C THR A 88 8.20 1.68 18.06
N CYS A 89 8.08 1.44 19.38
CA CYS A 89 7.11 2.16 20.19
C CYS A 89 7.41 3.66 20.20
N LEU A 90 6.49 4.45 20.77
CA LEU A 90 6.78 5.83 21.12
C LEU A 90 7.78 5.84 22.27
N LEU A 91 8.89 6.53 22.08
CA LEU A 91 9.98 6.59 23.05
C LEU A 91 10.18 8.00 23.56
N GLU A 92 10.57 8.07 24.83
CA GLU A 92 11.01 9.31 25.46
C GLU A 92 12.42 9.66 24.99
N GLN A 93 12.69 10.96 24.87
CA GLN A 93 14.01 11.46 24.52
C GLN A 93 14.90 11.41 25.76
N ARG A 94 16.05 10.72 25.68
CA ARG A 94 16.97 10.53 26.81
C ARG A 94 18.44 10.59 26.40
N SER A 95 19.33 10.68 27.40
CA SER A 95 20.78 10.75 27.23
C SER A 95 21.42 9.42 26.76
N GLU A 96 20.80 8.29 27.05
CA GLU A 96 21.29 6.97 26.66
C GLU A 96 20.61 6.49 25.37
N PRO A 97 21.36 5.97 24.38
CA PRO A 97 20.75 5.39 23.20
C PRO A 97 19.89 4.18 23.56
N TYR A 98 18.83 3.95 22.81
CA TYR A 98 18.08 2.70 22.82
C TYR A 98 18.77 1.67 21.93
N ILE A 99 18.54 0.38 22.17
CA ILE A 99 19.01 -0.67 21.25
C ILE A 99 17.92 -0.89 20.21
N LEU A 100 18.21 -0.62 18.94
CA LEU A 100 17.21 -0.58 17.88
C LEU A 100 16.41 -1.89 17.80
N ALA A 101 17.10 -3.05 17.75
CA ALA A 101 16.43 -4.33 17.61
C ALA A 101 15.49 -4.65 18.78
N VAL A 102 15.87 -4.23 20.01
CA VAL A 102 15.04 -4.40 21.21
C VAL A 102 13.77 -3.57 21.12
N GLU A 103 13.85 -2.34 20.61
CA GLU A 103 12.71 -1.44 20.47
C GLU A 103 11.76 -1.86 19.34
N LEU A 104 12.30 -2.35 18.23
CA LEU A 104 11.51 -2.96 17.15
C LEU A 104 10.80 -4.24 17.66
N ALA A 105 11.50 -5.08 18.42
CA ALA A 105 10.91 -6.27 19.03
C ALA A 105 9.78 -5.91 20.01
N ARG A 106 9.97 -4.89 20.85
CA ARG A 106 8.97 -4.40 21.80
C ARG A 106 7.69 -3.98 21.09
N HIS A 107 7.82 -3.21 20.02
CA HIS A 107 6.66 -2.79 19.20
C HIS A 107 5.93 -3.99 18.61
N ARG A 108 6.67 -4.91 17.98
CA ARG A 108 6.07 -6.09 17.34
C ARG A 108 5.35 -7.00 18.34
N ILE A 109 5.90 -7.19 19.54
CA ILE A 109 5.27 -7.96 20.61
C ILE A 109 3.99 -7.28 21.10
N ALA A 110 4.04 -5.97 21.36
CA ALA A 110 2.86 -5.20 21.77
C ALA A 110 1.76 -5.26 20.71
N MET A 111 2.12 -5.15 19.44
CA MET A 111 1.17 -5.25 18.33
C MET A 111 0.54 -6.65 18.23
N PHE A 112 1.32 -7.72 18.42
CA PHE A 112 0.78 -9.08 18.43
C PHE A 112 -0.32 -9.23 19.48
N VAL A 113 -0.06 -8.79 20.71
CA VAL A 113 -1.03 -8.87 21.81
C VAL A 113 -2.28 -8.06 21.50
N HIS A 114 -2.09 -6.79 21.11
CA HIS A 114 -3.21 -5.91 20.79
C HIS A 114 -4.08 -6.46 19.66
N LYS A 115 -3.48 -6.99 18.58
CA LYS A 115 -4.24 -7.57 17.47
C LYS A 115 -4.84 -8.94 17.79
N ALA A 116 -4.19 -9.74 18.62
CA ALA A 116 -4.81 -10.97 19.12
C ALA A 116 -6.06 -10.65 19.96
N GLU A 117 -6.02 -9.63 20.80
CA GLU A 117 -7.17 -9.14 21.57
C GLU A 117 -8.27 -8.57 20.67
N GLU A 118 -7.93 -7.59 19.82
CA GLU A 118 -8.87 -6.92 18.92
C GLU A 118 -9.60 -7.90 17.99
N TRP A 119 -8.89 -8.93 17.50
CA TRP A 119 -9.46 -9.95 16.62
C TRP A 119 -10.08 -11.14 17.36
N MET A 120 -10.09 -11.12 18.70
CA MET A 120 -10.56 -12.23 19.55
C MET A 120 -9.85 -13.56 19.22
N MET A 121 -8.55 -13.48 18.95
CA MET A 121 -7.66 -14.60 18.62
C MET A 121 -6.75 -14.98 19.80
N ILE A 122 -6.99 -14.45 21.00
CA ILE A 122 -6.22 -14.77 22.23
C ILE A 122 -6.34 -16.27 22.56
N GLU A 123 -7.52 -16.85 22.33
CA GLU A 123 -7.83 -18.25 22.58
C GLU A 123 -7.37 -19.18 21.44
N LEU A 124 -6.46 -18.72 20.57
CA LEU A 124 -5.76 -19.64 19.69
C LEU A 124 -5.10 -20.74 20.54
N ASP A 125 -5.31 -21.98 20.14
CA ASP A 125 -4.68 -23.14 20.75
C ASP A 125 -3.18 -22.87 20.96
N GLU A 126 -2.65 -23.17 22.14
CA GLU A 126 -1.22 -23.03 22.43
C GLU A 126 -0.35 -23.85 21.47
N ALA A 127 -0.90 -24.96 20.94
CA ALA A 127 -0.27 -25.76 19.89
C ALA A 127 -0.23 -25.06 18.52
N HIS A 128 -1.01 -23.99 18.33
CA HIS A 128 -0.96 -23.21 17.09
C HIS A 128 0.43 -22.58 16.91
N PRO A 129 1.09 -22.73 15.74
CA PRO A 129 2.47 -22.27 15.56
C PRO A 129 2.70 -20.77 15.83
N ALA A 130 1.67 -19.94 15.70
CA ALA A 130 1.76 -18.52 16.06
C ALA A 130 2.03 -18.32 17.56
N MET A 131 1.35 -19.06 18.43
CA MET A 131 1.46 -18.93 19.89
C MET A 131 2.80 -19.44 20.40
N TRP A 132 3.27 -20.57 19.88
CA TRP A 132 4.61 -21.07 20.19
C TRP A 132 5.72 -20.08 19.79
N MET A 133 5.67 -19.54 18.56
CA MET A 133 6.65 -18.55 18.10
C MET A 133 6.60 -17.28 18.94
N TRP A 134 5.40 -16.80 19.27
CA TRP A 134 5.22 -15.62 20.12
C TRP A 134 5.79 -15.84 21.53
N ASN A 135 5.52 -16.99 22.15
CA ASN A 135 6.07 -17.33 23.47
C ASN A 135 7.60 -17.35 23.47
N LYS A 136 8.21 -17.95 22.44
CA LYS A 136 9.68 -17.96 22.29
C LYS A 136 10.24 -16.55 22.06
N ALA A 137 9.57 -15.73 21.23
CA ALA A 137 9.95 -14.34 21.03
C ALA A 137 9.90 -13.55 22.35
N ARG A 138 8.84 -13.73 23.14
CA ARG A 138 8.69 -13.07 24.45
C ARG A 138 9.81 -13.43 25.42
N GLN A 139 10.23 -14.69 25.47
CA GLN A 139 11.37 -15.13 26.30
C GLN A 139 12.68 -14.47 25.89
N LEU A 140 12.97 -14.41 24.58
CA LEU A 140 14.16 -13.76 24.04
C LEU A 140 14.13 -12.25 24.26
N PHE A 141 12.97 -11.62 24.11
CA PHE A 141 12.78 -10.21 24.44
C PHE A 141 13.04 -9.93 25.91
N THR A 142 12.53 -10.75 26.83
CA THR A 142 12.84 -10.63 28.26
C THR A 142 14.34 -10.73 28.50
N LYS A 143 15.03 -11.69 27.87
CA LYS A 143 16.50 -11.81 27.94
C LYS A 143 17.19 -10.53 27.45
N ALA A 144 16.74 -9.96 26.34
CA ALA A 144 17.29 -8.72 25.79
C ALA A 144 17.09 -7.51 26.72
N MET A 145 16.01 -7.47 27.48
CA MET A 145 15.69 -6.39 28.41
C MET A 145 16.47 -6.43 29.73
N VAL A 146 16.91 -7.62 30.17
CA VAL A 146 17.55 -7.81 31.50
C VAL A 146 19.07 -7.94 31.44
N THR A 147 19.65 -8.15 30.26
CA THR A 147 21.11 -8.22 30.11
C THR A 147 21.74 -6.84 30.21
N ASN A 148 22.93 -6.76 30.82
CA ASN A 148 23.72 -5.53 30.90
C ASN A 148 24.70 -5.36 29.73
N ASP A 149 24.84 -6.38 28.88
CA ASP A 149 25.68 -6.35 27.67
C ASP A 149 24.84 -5.86 26.47
N PRO A 150 25.13 -4.68 25.90
CA PRO A 150 24.39 -4.13 24.77
C PRO A 150 24.44 -4.99 23.50
N VAL A 151 25.55 -5.70 23.27
CA VAL A 151 25.69 -6.58 22.09
C VAL A 151 24.80 -7.80 22.24
N GLU A 152 24.77 -8.38 23.45
CA GLU A 152 23.87 -9.49 23.76
C GLU A 152 22.39 -9.07 23.72
N ALA A 153 22.08 -7.85 24.18
CA ALA A 153 20.73 -7.30 24.10
C ALA A 153 20.29 -7.12 22.65
N ASP A 154 21.15 -6.58 21.77
CA ASP A 154 20.83 -6.43 20.35
C ASP A 154 20.62 -7.79 19.68
N ARG A 155 21.52 -8.76 19.92
CA ARG A 155 21.40 -10.12 19.40
C ARG A 155 20.09 -10.79 19.81
N ALA A 156 19.78 -10.81 21.11
CA ALA A 156 18.53 -11.37 21.62
C ALA A 156 17.30 -10.60 21.11
N GLY A 157 17.42 -9.27 20.92
CA GLY A 157 16.40 -8.42 20.31
C GLY A 157 16.12 -8.79 18.85
N ARG A 158 17.15 -9.00 18.03
CA ARG A 158 17.02 -9.44 16.63
C ARG A 158 16.35 -10.82 16.52
N GLU A 159 16.79 -11.78 17.32
CA GLU A 159 16.20 -13.13 17.35
C GLU A 159 14.72 -13.08 17.79
N SER A 160 14.42 -12.29 18.82
CA SER A 160 13.05 -12.03 19.26
C SER A 160 12.21 -11.42 18.16
N LEU A 161 12.72 -10.39 17.49
CA LEU A 161 12.01 -9.67 16.43
C LEU A 161 11.65 -10.59 15.26
N GLY A 162 12.60 -11.40 14.77
CA GLY A 162 12.34 -12.34 13.67
C GLY A 162 11.24 -13.35 13.99
N LEU A 163 11.25 -13.89 15.22
CA LEU A 163 10.18 -14.79 15.71
C LEU A 163 8.85 -14.07 15.88
N ALA A 164 8.85 -12.86 16.43
CA ALA A 164 7.63 -12.07 16.64
C ALA A 164 6.97 -11.67 15.30
N VAL A 165 7.76 -11.30 14.29
CA VAL A 165 7.25 -11.04 12.93
C VAL A 165 6.61 -12.31 12.36
N SER A 166 7.31 -13.45 12.41
CA SER A 166 6.75 -14.72 11.92
C SER A 166 5.50 -15.16 12.68
N ALA A 167 5.45 -14.96 14.00
CA ALA A 167 4.25 -15.21 14.81
C ALA A 167 3.07 -14.33 14.35
N SER A 168 3.33 -13.04 14.15
CA SER A 168 2.30 -12.08 13.75
C SER A 168 1.73 -12.36 12.35
N GLU A 169 2.56 -12.73 11.37
CA GLU A 169 2.06 -13.12 10.04
C GLU A 169 1.16 -14.36 10.12
N ARG A 170 1.49 -15.33 10.98
CA ARG A 170 0.67 -16.53 11.20
C ARG A 170 -0.65 -16.20 11.88
N LEU A 171 -0.64 -15.29 12.85
CA LEU A 171 -1.86 -14.77 13.50
C LEU A 171 -2.78 -14.09 12.48
N ALA A 172 -2.23 -13.17 11.67
CA ALA A 172 -2.97 -12.49 10.61
C ALA A 172 -3.56 -13.48 9.60
N MET A 173 -2.82 -14.54 9.26
CA MET A 173 -3.30 -15.57 8.33
C MET A 173 -4.40 -16.45 8.93
N ALA A 174 -4.27 -16.86 10.20
CA ALA A 174 -5.32 -17.62 10.88
C ALA A 174 -6.62 -16.81 10.95
N HIS A 175 -6.53 -15.53 11.33
CA HIS A 175 -7.67 -14.62 11.36
C HIS A 175 -8.31 -14.48 9.96
N ALA A 176 -7.49 -14.26 8.93
CA ALA A 176 -7.96 -14.16 7.56
C ALA A 176 -8.66 -15.43 7.06
N GLU A 177 -8.15 -16.62 7.40
CA GLU A 177 -8.75 -17.89 7.02
C GLU A 177 -10.14 -18.07 7.62
N ILE A 178 -10.30 -17.75 8.91
CA ILE A 178 -11.59 -17.78 9.61
C ILE A 178 -12.60 -16.84 8.93
N LEU A 179 -12.20 -15.59 8.69
CA LEU A 179 -13.06 -14.59 8.06
C LEU A 179 -13.44 -14.97 6.62
N LEU A 180 -12.49 -15.48 5.84
CA LEU A 180 -12.71 -15.87 4.46
C LEU A 180 -13.71 -17.02 4.36
N LYS A 181 -13.51 -18.07 5.19
CA LYS A 181 -14.45 -19.20 5.29
C LYS A 181 -15.83 -18.72 5.72
N ARG A 182 -15.92 -17.84 6.72
CA ARG A 182 -17.21 -17.28 7.17
C ARG A 182 -17.91 -16.50 6.06
N ARG A 183 -17.17 -15.66 5.32
CA ARG A 183 -17.68 -14.81 4.24
C ARG A 183 -18.22 -15.62 3.07
N PHE A 184 -17.50 -16.66 2.66
CA PHE A 184 -17.85 -17.49 1.50
C PHE A 184 -18.37 -18.89 1.86
N ARG A 185 -18.89 -19.06 3.08
CA ARG A 185 -19.39 -20.34 3.60
C ARG A 185 -20.48 -20.93 2.72
N THR A 186 -21.49 -20.12 2.40
CA THR A 186 -22.72 -20.53 1.69
C THR A 186 -22.84 -19.92 0.30
N ARG A 187 -21.99 -18.95 -0.03
CA ARG A 187 -22.02 -18.23 -1.31
C ARG A 187 -20.61 -18.19 -1.89
N ALA A 188 -20.54 -18.33 -3.21
CA ALA A 188 -19.32 -18.09 -3.96
C ALA A 188 -18.93 -16.60 -3.89
N ALA A 189 -17.64 -16.33 -4.04
CA ALA A 189 -17.17 -14.97 -4.29
C ALA A 189 -17.69 -14.48 -5.66
N PRO A 190 -18.08 -13.20 -5.78
CA PRO A 190 -18.38 -12.59 -7.07
C PRO A 190 -17.28 -12.82 -8.09
N SER A 191 -17.63 -12.99 -9.37
CA SER A 191 -16.65 -13.14 -10.45
C SER A 191 -15.75 -11.91 -10.64
N THR A 192 -16.13 -10.79 -10.04
CA THR A 192 -15.40 -9.51 -10.03
C THR A 192 -14.49 -9.34 -8.82
N SER A 193 -14.42 -10.31 -7.89
CA SER A 193 -13.57 -10.19 -6.68
C SER A 193 -12.08 -10.14 -6.99
N ILE A 194 -11.65 -10.71 -8.11
CA ILE A 194 -10.28 -10.63 -8.61
C ILE A 194 -10.33 -10.05 -10.03
N GLY A 195 -9.66 -8.91 -10.24
CA GLY A 195 -9.52 -8.23 -11.52
C GLY A 195 -8.08 -8.06 -11.94
N VAL A 196 -7.88 -7.43 -13.09
CA VAL A 196 -6.56 -7.12 -13.65
C VAL A 196 -6.57 -5.75 -14.33
N ARG A 197 -5.48 -5.01 -14.24
CA ARG A 197 -5.30 -3.77 -15.01
C ARG A 197 -4.83 -4.06 -16.44
N LEU A 198 -5.36 -3.33 -17.38
CA LEU A 198 -4.98 -3.35 -18.79
C LEU A 198 -4.07 -2.15 -19.10
N ASP A 199 -3.22 -2.26 -20.10
CA ASP A 199 -2.51 -1.11 -20.68
C ASP A 199 -3.18 -0.76 -22.02
N PRO A 200 -3.76 0.44 -22.17
CA PRO A 200 -4.42 0.86 -23.39
C PRO A 200 -3.52 0.74 -24.64
N ARG A 201 -2.21 0.96 -24.49
CA ARG A 201 -1.23 1.01 -25.58
C ARG A 201 -1.00 -0.32 -26.30
N ARG A 202 -1.37 -1.44 -25.67
CA ARG A 202 -1.13 -2.76 -26.23
C ARG A 202 -2.42 -3.54 -26.28
N CYS A 203 -3.01 -3.55 -27.46
CA CYS A 203 -4.23 -4.27 -27.75
C CYS A 203 -3.93 -5.40 -28.73
N GLY A 204 -4.12 -6.66 -28.30
CA GLY A 204 -3.89 -7.82 -29.16
C GLY A 204 -4.76 -9.00 -28.75
N ASP A 205 -5.15 -9.82 -29.72
CA ASP A 205 -6.15 -10.88 -29.53
C ASP A 205 -5.75 -11.89 -28.45
N ALA A 206 -4.46 -12.22 -28.35
CA ALA A 206 -3.96 -13.11 -27.30
C ALA A 206 -4.14 -12.52 -25.88
N LEU A 207 -3.91 -11.20 -25.71
CA LEU A 207 -4.11 -10.53 -24.41
C LEU A 207 -5.60 -10.43 -24.09
N ARG A 208 -6.43 -10.07 -25.07
CA ARG A 208 -7.89 -10.05 -24.94
C ARG A 208 -8.43 -11.42 -24.55
N GLU A 209 -7.99 -12.49 -25.20
CA GLU A 209 -8.41 -13.85 -24.88
C GLU A 209 -8.03 -14.25 -23.44
N VAL A 210 -6.79 -13.98 -23.01
CA VAL A 210 -6.37 -14.25 -21.63
C VAL A 210 -7.19 -13.43 -20.63
N ALA A 211 -7.42 -12.14 -20.90
CA ALA A 211 -8.19 -11.26 -20.05
C ALA A 211 -9.65 -11.72 -19.93
N HIS A 212 -10.34 -11.92 -21.05
CA HIS A 212 -11.75 -12.35 -21.10
C HIS A 212 -11.96 -13.72 -20.42
N ARG A 213 -11.07 -14.68 -20.69
CA ARG A 213 -11.19 -16.03 -20.14
C ARG A 213 -11.03 -16.06 -18.62
N HIS A 214 -10.29 -15.11 -18.05
CA HIS A 214 -9.89 -15.16 -16.64
C HIS A 214 -10.41 -14.03 -15.76
N PHE A 215 -10.85 -12.89 -16.29
CA PHE A 215 -11.24 -11.77 -15.45
C PHE A 215 -12.60 -11.23 -15.91
N ARG A 216 -13.47 -10.94 -14.93
CA ARG A 216 -14.75 -10.25 -15.16
C ARG A 216 -14.73 -8.80 -14.68
N LEU A 217 -13.62 -8.39 -14.07
CA LEU A 217 -13.32 -7.02 -13.69
C LEU A 217 -11.97 -6.63 -14.30
N THR A 218 -11.95 -5.56 -15.08
CA THR A 218 -10.74 -4.95 -15.62
C THR A 218 -10.62 -3.52 -15.13
N ALA A 219 -9.40 -3.06 -14.86
CA ALA A 219 -9.10 -1.65 -14.69
C ALA A 219 -8.50 -1.10 -15.98
N LEU A 220 -9.05 0.00 -16.48
CA LEU A 220 -8.56 0.66 -17.69
C LEU A 220 -8.07 2.07 -17.33
N PRO A 221 -6.74 2.30 -17.31
CA PRO A 221 -6.16 3.63 -17.17
C PRO A 221 -6.66 4.59 -18.25
N LEU A 222 -7.33 5.67 -17.83
CA LEU A 222 -7.78 6.76 -18.70
C LEU A 222 -7.03 8.04 -18.36
N ARG A 223 -5.70 7.98 -18.42
CA ARG A 223 -4.83 9.07 -17.96
C ARG A 223 -4.98 10.31 -18.82
N TRP A 224 -5.11 11.47 -18.16
CA TRP A 224 -5.27 12.76 -18.85
C TRP A 224 -4.10 13.09 -19.78
N ASP A 225 -2.86 12.88 -19.34
CA ASP A 225 -1.65 13.19 -20.13
C ASP A 225 -1.58 12.42 -21.46
N ARG A 226 -2.20 11.23 -21.51
CA ARG A 226 -2.27 10.41 -22.71
C ARG A 226 -3.52 10.66 -23.54
N LEU A 227 -4.68 10.82 -22.89
CA LEU A 227 -5.94 11.07 -23.59
C LEU A 227 -5.97 12.45 -24.22
N CYS A 228 -5.33 13.46 -23.61
CA CYS A 228 -5.30 14.84 -24.12
C CYS A 228 -3.87 15.40 -24.00
N PRO A 229 -2.94 14.92 -24.84
CA PRO A 229 -1.53 15.32 -24.78
C PRO A 229 -1.32 16.80 -25.17
N THR A 230 -2.23 17.35 -25.96
CA THR A 230 -2.31 18.78 -26.33
C THR A 230 -3.69 19.30 -25.95
N GLN A 231 -3.79 20.54 -25.46
CA GLN A 231 -5.06 21.12 -25.02
C GLN A 231 -6.13 21.07 -26.14
N GLY A 232 -7.24 20.39 -25.87
CA GLY A 232 -8.37 20.29 -26.79
C GLY A 232 -8.25 19.19 -27.85
N GLU A 233 -7.08 18.58 -28.00
CA GLU A 233 -6.84 17.45 -28.90
C GLU A 233 -6.87 16.15 -28.08
N TYR A 234 -7.78 15.24 -28.44
CA TYR A 234 -7.94 13.98 -27.73
C TYR A 234 -7.58 12.77 -28.59
N HIS A 235 -6.83 11.85 -28.00
CA HIS A 235 -6.47 10.57 -28.60
C HIS A 235 -7.33 9.47 -27.96
N TRP A 236 -8.39 9.04 -28.66
CA TRP A 236 -9.37 8.10 -28.12
C TRP A 236 -9.14 6.65 -28.52
N ASP A 237 -8.43 6.40 -29.63
CA ASP A 237 -8.37 5.11 -30.32
C ASP A 237 -8.03 3.93 -29.38
N GLU A 238 -6.97 4.07 -28.58
CA GLU A 238 -6.53 3.02 -27.65
C GLU A 238 -7.59 2.70 -26.57
N ALA A 239 -8.30 3.71 -26.07
CA ALA A 239 -9.32 3.55 -25.05
C ALA A 239 -10.63 3.01 -25.64
N ASP A 240 -11.03 3.51 -26.81
CA ASP A 240 -12.20 3.06 -27.56
C ASP A 240 -12.15 1.54 -27.79
N ASP A 241 -11.01 1.05 -28.28
CA ASP A 241 -10.79 -0.37 -28.59
C ASP A 241 -10.96 -1.30 -27.37
N TRP A 242 -10.56 -0.84 -26.19
CA TRP A 242 -10.69 -1.63 -24.96
C TRP A 242 -12.08 -1.51 -24.33
N ILE A 243 -12.71 -0.34 -24.42
CA ILE A 243 -14.05 -0.11 -23.89
C ILE A 243 -15.09 -0.88 -24.70
N ALA A 244 -15.04 -0.80 -26.03
CA ALA A 244 -15.92 -1.57 -26.92
C ALA A 244 -15.74 -3.07 -26.70
N TRP A 245 -14.50 -3.56 -26.64
CA TRP A 245 -14.22 -4.97 -26.34
C TRP A 245 -14.77 -5.40 -24.97
N ALA A 246 -14.62 -4.56 -23.94
CA ALA A 246 -15.10 -4.89 -22.60
C ALA A 246 -16.64 -4.95 -22.56
N GLU A 247 -17.31 -4.04 -23.26
CA GLU A 247 -18.77 -4.02 -23.40
C GLU A 247 -19.29 -5.25 -24.14
N ASP A 248 -18.73 -5.56 -25.30
CA ASP A 248 -19.09 -6.73 -26.13
C ASP A 248 -18.97 -8.05 -25.36
N ASN A 249 -18.03 -8.12 -24.40
CA ASN A 249 -17.76 -9.29 -23.58
C ASN A 249 -18.39 -9.23 -22.18
N GLY A 250 -19.22 -8.21 -21.90
CA GLY A 250 -19.94 -8.04 -20.64
C GLY A 250 -19.03 -7.90 -19.41
N LEU A 251 -17.85 -7.33 -19.58
CA LEU A 251 -16.87 -7.13 -18.51
C LEU A 251 -17.18 -5.86 -17.71
N ARG A 252 -16.94 -5.91 -16.40
CA ARG A 252 -16.97 -4.70 -15.58
C ARG A 252 -15.66 -3.94 -15.74
N VAL A 253 -15.74 -2.65 -16.03
CA VAL A 253 -14.59 -1.77 -16.19
C VAL A 253 -14.55 -0.76 -15.04
N LEU A 254 -13.43 -0.72 -14.32
CA LEU A 254 -13.02 0.43 -13.51
C LEU A 254 -12.19 1.36 -14.39
N ALA A 255 -12.74 2.50 -14.79
CA ALA A 255 -12.06 3.44 -15.67
C ALA A 255 -11.40 4.57 -14.88
N GLY A 256 -10.16 4.91 -15.23
CA GLY A 256 -9.36 5.93 -14.58
C GLY A 256 -8.02 5.42 -14.06
N PRO A 257 -7.24 6.24 -13.36
CA PRO A 257 -7.60 7.56 -12.84
C PRO A 257 -7.85 8.58 -13.96
N LEU A 258 -8.86 9.44 -13.80
CA LEU A 258 -9.10 10.56 -14.73
C LEU A 258 -8.13 11.71 -14.45
N ILE A 259 -7.79 11.93 -13.18
CA ILE A 259 -6.81 12.93 -12.74
C ILE A 259 -5.69 12.22 -11.97
N ASP A 260 -4.44 12.48 -12.34
CA ASP A 260 -3.27 11.95 -11.63
C ASP A 260 -2.48 13.13 -11.05
N LEU A 261 -2.51 13.27 -9.72
CA LEU A 261 -1.68 14.24 -8.97
C LEU A 261 -0.44 13.57 -8.33
N GLY A 262 -0.20 12.31 -8.70
CA GLY A 262 0.90 11.47 -8.27
C GLY A 262 2.05 11.48 -9.29
N ARG A 263 2.67 10.31 -9.47
CA ARG A 263 3.89 10.12 -10.28
C ARG A 263 3.74 10.47 -11.76
N HIS A 264 2.63 10.08 -12.41
CA HIS A 264 2.47 10.35 -13.84
C HIS A 264 2.07 11.79 -14.10
N GLY A 265 1.36 12.40 -13.14
CA GLY A 265 1.08 13.82 -13.12
C GLY A 265 0.08 14.29 -14.17
N LEU A 266 -0.04 15.61 -14.26
CA LEU A 266 -0.91 16.31 -15.19
C LEU A 266 -0.26 16.38 -16.59
N PRO A 267 -1.05 16.59 -17.66
CA PRO A 267 -0.50 16.82 -19.00
C PRO A 267 0.54 17.95 -19.00
N GLY A 268 1.56 17.84 -19.85
CA GLY A 268 2.65 18.82 -19.91
C GLY A 268 2.18 20.26 -20.14
N TRP A 269 1.11 20.47 -20.91
CA TRP A 269 0.52 21.79 -21.16
C TRP A 269 -0.22 22.37 -19.95
N VAL A 270 -0.64 21.54 -19.00
CA VAL A 270 -1.22 21.95 -17.71
C VAL A 270 -0.10 22.22 -16.70
N SER A 271 0.85 21.29 -16.57
CA SER A 271 1.91 21.35 -15.55
C SER A 271 3.00 22.38 -15.82
N SER A 272 3.23 22.74 -17.09
CA SER A 272 4.21 23.78 -17.48
C SER A 272 3.74 25.20 -17.19
N GLN A 273 2.45 25.38 -16.93
CA GLN A 273 1.86 26.67 -16.62
C GLN A 273 1.79 26.84 -15.10
N ALA A 274 2.06 28.04 -14.59
CA ALA A 274 1.82 28.40 -13.20
C ALA A 274 0.31 28.63 -12.95
N ILE A 275 -0.50 27.60 -13.17
CA ILE A 275 -1.95 27.67 -13.01
C ILE A 275 -2.34 27.73 -11.53
N THR A 276 -3.41 28.44 -11.25
CA THR A 276 -4.07 28.48 -9.95
C THR A 276 -5.02 27.30 -9.79
N TYR A 277 -5.41 26.99 -8.55
CA TYR A 277 -6.41 25.95 -8.30
C TYR A 277 -7.72 26.14 -9.09
N PRO A 278 -8.34 27.35 -9.16
CA PRO A 278 -9.54 27.54 -9.97
C PRO A 278 -9.35 27.17 -11.44
N GLN A 279 -8.20 27.52 -12.04
CA GLN A 279 -7.88 27.15 -13.42
C GLN A 279 -7.72 25.63 -13.58
N LEU A 280 -7.01 24.97 -12.65
CA LEU A 280 -6.89 23.51 -12.65
C LEU A 280 -8.27 22.84 -12.55
N ARG A 281 -9.12 23.32 -11.64
CA ARG A 281 -10.47 22.78 -11.44
C ARG A 281 -11.30 22.88 -12.71
N ASP A 282 -11.26 24.03 -13.39
CA ASP A 282 -12.04 24.26 -14.60
C ASP A 282 -11.53 23.38 -15.76
N LEU A 283 -10.20 23.24 -15.92
CA LEU A 283 -9.59 22.34 -16.90
C LEU A 283 -9.91 20.86 -16.60
N ALA A 284 -9.79 20.44 -15.34
CA ALA A 284 -10.11 19.08 -14.92
C ALA A 284 -11.59 18.77 -15.10
N TYR A 285 -12.47 19.74 -14.84
CA TYR A 285 -13.91 19.60 -15.06
C TYR A 285 -14.23 19.37 -16.54
N GLU A 286 -13.68 20.20 -17.44
CA GLU A 286 -13.90 20.02 -18.89
C GLU A 286 -13.28 18.72 -19.40
N HIS A 287 -12.14 18.29 -18.85
CA HIS A 287 -11.56 16.98 -19.17
C HIS A 287 -12.48 15.82 -18.77
N VAL A 288 -12.89 15.76 -17.49
CA VAL A 288 -13.79 14.72 -17.00
C VAL A 288 -15.12 14.76 -17.74
N LYS A 289 -15.62 15.95 -18.09
CA LYS A 289 -16.81 16.12 -18.92
C LYS A 289 -16.65 15.51 -20.31
N ALA A 290 -15.53 15.71 -20.99
CA ALA A 290 -15.28 15.10 -22.30
C ALA A 290 -15.26 13.58 -22.21
N VAL A 291 -14.51 13.02 -21.24
CA VAL A 291 -14.39 11.57 -21.05
C VAL A 291 -15.72 10.92 -20.66
N VAL A 292 -16.45 11.50 -19.71
CA VAL A 292 -17.75 10.97 -19.26
C VAL A 292 -18.84 11.13 -20.32
N THR A 293 -18.81 12.19 -21.14
CA THR A 293 -19.73 12.32 -22.28
C THR A 293 -19.51 11.20 -23.29
N ARG A 294 -18.25 10.81 -23.53
CA ARG A 294 -17.91 9.76 -24.49
C ARG A 294 -18.22 8.35 -23.99
N TYR A 295 -17.84 8.02 -22.75
CA TYR A 295 -17.89 6.64 -22.25
C TYR A 295 -18.91 6.39 -21.14
N GLY A 296 -19.65 7.42 -20.72
CA GLY A 296 -20.54 7.38 -19.56
C GLY A 296 -21.67 6.36 -19.63
N ASP A 297 -22.07 5.94 -20.83
CA ASP A 297 -23.14 4.95 -21.02
C ASP A 297 -22.60 3.51 -21.02
N HIS A 298 -21.30 3.35 -21.29
CA HIS A 298 -20.61 2.06 -21.34
C HIS A 298 -19.95 1.69 -20.00
N ILE A 299 -19.63 2.68 -19.16
CA ILE A 299 -18.82 2.51 -17.94
C ILE A 299 -19.60 2.87 -16.67
N GLY A 300 -19.71 1.89 -15.77
CA GLY A 300 -20.39 2.03 -14.48
C GLY A 300 -19.51 2.43 -13.29
N MET A 301 -18.18 2.31 -13.38
CA MET A 301 -17.25 2.57 -12.27
C MET A 301 -16.12 3.49 -12.70
N TRP A 302 -15.94 4.59 -11.97
CA TRP A 302 -15.02 5.67 -12.32
C TRP A 302 -14.09 6.00 -11.15
N SER A 303 -12.79 5.92 -11.40
CA SER A 303 -11.76 6.48 -10.53
C SER A 303 -11.56 7.95 -10.90
N ILE A 304 -11.99 8.87 -10.03
CA ILE A 304 -11.78 10.31 -10.20
C ILE A 304 -10.30 10.58 -10.40
N GLY A 305 -9.48 9.99 -9.55
CA GLY A 305 -8.06 10.22 -9.61
C GLY A 305 -7.26 9.60 -8.48
N THR A 306 -5.95 9.75 -8.59
CA THR A 306 -4.95 9.28 -7.63
C THR A 306 -3.97 10.39 -7.27
N GLY A 307 -3.20 10.20 -6.20
CA GLY A 307 -2.18 11.15 -5.76
C GLY A 307 -2.71 12.42 -5.07
N PHE A 308 -4.02 12.54 -4.84
CA PHE A 308 -4.58 13.66 -4.07
C PHE A 308 -3.96 13.74 -2.66
N ASN A 309 -3.77 12.60 -2.01
CA ASN A 309 -3.25 12.54 -0.65
C ASN A 309 -1.74 12.80 -0.56
N THR A 310 -0.99 12.43 -1.59
CA THR A 310 0.47 12.63 -1.69
C THR A 310 0.85 14.05 -2.13
N ASN A 311 -0.09 14.76 -2.79
CA ASN A 311 0.02 16.16 -3.20
C ASN A 311 1.28 16.45 -4.06
N THR A 312 1.65 15.52 -4.94
CA THR A 312 2.97 15.60 -5.59
C THR A 312 3.04 16.49 -6.83
N ALA A 313 1.97 16.52 -7.63
CA ALA A 313 1.97 17.25 -8.90
C ALA A 313 1.79 18.76 -8.72
N MET A 314 1.05 19.20 -7.70
CA MET A 314 0.77 20.60 -7.40
C MET A 314 0.50 20.74 -5.90
N PRO A 315 1.04 21.75 -5.19
CA PRO A 315 0.86 21.91 -3.75
C PRO A 315 -0.53 22.49 -3.43
N LEU A 316 -1.57 21.67 -3.58
CA LEU A 316 -2.94 22.06 -3.26
C LEU A 316 -3.14 22.14 -1.74
N HIS A 317 -3.98 23.07 -1.29
CA HIS A 317 -4.48 23.01 0.08
C HIS A 317 -5.48 21.86 0.22
N SER A 318 -5.61 21.28 1.41
CA SER A 318 -6.55 20.18 1.65
C SER A 318 -7.98 20.52 1.23
N LYS A 319 -8.45 21.75 1.50
CA LYS A 319 -9.77 22.22 1.05
C LYS A 319 -9.95 22.16 -0.46
N ASP A 320 -8.90 22.44 -1.23
CA ASP A 320 -8.92 22.49 -2.69
C ASP A 320 -8.90 21.07 -3.27
N MET A 321 -8.17 20.14 -2.64
CA MET A 321 -8.23 18.71 -2.97
C MET A 321 -9.65 18.17 -2.81
N ILE A 322 -10.29 18.46 -1.67
CA ILE A 322 -11.65 18.01 -1.36
C ILE A 322 -12.67 18.64 -2.30
N ASP A 323 -12.53 19.94 -2.59
CA ASP A 323 -13.38 20.64 -3.56
C ASP A 323 -13.24 20.07 -4.97
N LEU A 324 -12.02 19.69 -5.39
CA LEU A 324 -11.80 19.06 -6.69
C LEU A 324 -12.47 17.68 -6.77
N VAL A 325 -12.24 16.82 -5.77
CA VAL A 325 -12.90 15.51 -5.68
C VAL A 325 -14.43 15.67 -5.74
N ARG A 326 -14.98 16.62 -4.98
CA ARG A 326 -16.42 16.92 -4.98
C ARG A 326 -16.92 17.33 -6.36
N THR A 327 -16.24 18.27 -6.99
CA THR A 327 -16.61 18.84 -8.29
C THR A 327 -16.66 17.74 -9.35
N LEU A 328 -15.62 16.90 -9.40
CA LEU A 328 -15.53 15.82 -10.39
C LEU A 328 -16.49 14.66 -10.08
N ALA A 329 -16.74 14.34 -8.80
CA ALA A 329 -17.73 13.35 -8.40
C ALA A 329 -19.14 13.72 -8.87
N LEU A 330 -19.52 14.99 -8.71
CA LEU A 330 -20.81 15.50 -9.18
C LEU A 330 -20.90 15.45 -10.70
N ARG A 331 -19.82 15.81 -11.40
CA ARG A 331 -19.78 15.76 -12.87
C ARG A 331 -19.95 14.34 -13.42
N ILE A 332 -19.28 13.35 -12.82
CA ILE A 332 -19.40 11.94 -13.25
C ILE A 332 -20.85 11.44 -13.12
N ARG A 333 -21.54 11.84 -12.05
CA ARG A 333 -22.93 11.42 -11.76
C ARG A 333 -23.98 12.22 -12.51
N GLU A 334 -23.59 13.27 -13.21
CA GLU A 334 -24.51 14.08 -14.01
C GLU A 334 -25.13 13.23 -15.13
N GLY A 335 -26.45 13.31 -15.26
CA GLY A 335 -27.23 12.51 -16.21
C GLY A 335 -27.46 11.05 -15.81
N HIS A 336 -26.59 10.41 -15.01
CA HIS A 336 -26.74 9.01 -14.62
C HIS A 336 -26.32 8.72 -13.17
N ARG A 337 -27.29 8.78 -12.24
CA ARG A 337 -27.05 8.60 -10.79
C ARG A 337 -26.50 7.23 -10.39
N GLY A 338 -26.61 6.21 -11.26
CA GLY A 338 -26.09 4.86 -11.02
C GLY A 338 -24.58 4.69 -11.19
N ARG A 339 -23.86 5.71 -11.69
CA ARG A 339 -22.40 5.65 -11.86
C ARG A 339 -21.70 5.67 -10.51
N ARG A 340 -20.81 4.69 -10.29
CA ARG A 340 -20.01 4.57 -9.07
C ARG A 340 -18.77 5.44 -9.18
N VAL A 341 -18.52 6.19 -8.11
CA VAL A 341 -17.40 7.13 -7.99
C VAL A 341 -16.40 6.64 -6.95
N ILE A 342 -15.13 6.59 -7.34
CA ILE A 342 -14.00 6.09 -6.57
C ILE A 342 -12.90 7.15 -6.52
N VAL A 343 -12.18 7.22 -5.41
CA VAL A 343 -10.92 7.96 -5.28
C VAL A 343 -9.83 6.99 -4.85
N GLU A 344 -8.66 7.05 -5.49
CA GLU A 344 -7.54 6.17 -5.20
C GLU A 344 -6.54 6.83 -4.24
N ILE A 345 -6.27 6.15 -3.13
CA ILE A 345 -5.21 6.44 -2.18
C ILE A 345 -3.91 5.84 -2.69
N GLU A 346 -2.92 6.70 -2.89
CA GLU A 346 -1.54 6.32 -3.14
C GLU A 346 -0.76 6.25 -1.82
N GLN A 347 0.19 5.31 -1.67
CA GLN A 347 1.06 5.18 -0.48
C GLN A 347 0.29 5.19 0.86
N PRO A 348 -0.56 4.18 1.12
CA PRO A 348 -1.49 4.20 2.27
C PRO A 348 -0.83 4.15 3.66
N TRP A 349 0.50 3.96 3.74
CA TRP A 349 1.29 4.04 4.98
C TRP A 349 1.86 5.45 5.25
N SER A 350 1.53 6.44 4.42
CA SER A 350 1.81 7.86 4.64
C SER A 350 3.29 8.28 4.70
N GLU A 351 4.22 7.49 4.17
CA GLU A 351 5.65 7.78 4.24
C GLU A 351 6.03 9.12 3.61
N TYR A 352 5.31 9.53 2.56
CA TYR A 352 5.47 10.84 1.92
C TYR A 352 5.33 12.03 2.88
N MET A 353 4.57 11.89 3.98
CA MET A 353 4.39 12.97 4.96
C MET A 353 5.70 13.30 5.69
N PHE A 354 6.68 12.41 5.68
CA PHE A 354 7.97 12.63 6.33
C PHE A 354 8.73 13.80 5.69
N SER A 355 8.60 14.00 4.37
CA SER A 355 9.24 15.07 3.63
C SER A 355 8.27 16.12 3.08
N ARG A 356 6.95 15.92 3.24
CA ARG A 356 5.89 16.77 2.69
C ARG A 356 4.82 17.09 3.73
N PRO A 357 5.03 18.09 4.60
CA PRO A 357 4.09 18.46 5.65
C PRO A 357 2.74 18.98 5.11
N GLU A 358 2.68 19.45 3.86
CA GLU A 358 1.47 19.90 3.17
C GLU A 358 0.58 18.76 2.64
N ALA A 359 1.09 17.52 2.64
CA ALA A 359 0.33 16.36 2.23
C ALA A 359 -0.67 15.95 3.33
N ILE A 360 -1.67 15.16 2.96
CA ILE A 360 -2.73 14.74 3.89
C ILE A 360 -2.65 13.25 4.16
N GLY A 361 -2.79 12.85 5.43
CA GLY A 361 -2.81 11.44 5.82
C GLY A 361 -3.97 10.67 5.13
N PRO A 362 -3.77 9.42 4.69
CA PRO A 362 -4.78 8.68 3.92
C PRO A 362 -6.14 8.54 4.59
N VAL A 363 -6.17 8.24 5.89
CA VAL A 363 -7.41 8.09 6.67
C VAL A 363 -8.09 9.46 6.83
N THR A 364 -7.32 10.50 7.20
CA THR A 364 -7.81 11.87 7.31
C THR A 364 -8.37 12.40 5.99
N PHE A 365 -7.77 12.04 4.86
CA PHE A 365 -8.28 12.42 3.55
C PHE A 365 -9.67 11.81 3.28
N VAL A 366 -9.87 10.53 3.59
CA VAL A 366 -11.18 9.87 3.48
C VAL A 366 -12.21 10.49 4.43
N GLU A 367 -11.81 10.79 5.67
CA GLU A 367 -12.66 11.49 6.66
C GLU A 367 -13.10 12.87 6.16
N GLN A 368 -12.18 13.66 5.59
CA GLN A 368 -12.49 14.98 5.05
C GLN A 368 -13.43 14.91 3.84
N ILE A 369 -13.26 13.91 2.96
CA ILE A 369 -14.21 13.69 1.85
C ILE A 369 -15.59 13.36 2.40
N ALA A 370 -15.69 12.43 3.35
CA ALA A 370 -16.95 12.05 3.97
C ALA A 370 -17.64 13.26 4.64
N GLY A 371 -16.87 14.09 5.36
CA GLY A 371 -17.36 15.30 6.02
C GLY A 371 -17.80 16.42 5.06
N SER A 372 -17.36 16.39 3.79
CA SER A 372 -17.74 17.38 2.77
C SER A 372 -19.13 17.16 2.15
N GLY A 373 -19.82 16.06 2.53
CA GLY A 373 -21.12 15.66 1.97
C GLY A 373 -21.02 14.92 0.63
N VAL A 374 -19.81 14.62 0.16
CA VAL A 374 -19.59 13.82 -1.06
C VAL A 374 -19.61 12.34 -0.72
N ARG A 375 -20.62 11.63 -1.21
CA ARG A 375 -20.66 10.17 -1.10
C ARG A 375 -19.66 9.57 -2.10
N LEU A 376 -18.70 8.78 -1.63
CA LEU A 376 -17.93 7.87 -2.47
C LEU A 376 -18.62 6.49 -2.48
N ASP A 377 -18.57 5.78 -3.62
CA ASP A 377 -19.08 4.40 -3.70
C ASP A 377 -18.01 3.37 -3.32
N ALA A 378 -16.73 3.73 -3.47
CA ALA A 378 -15.61 3.00 -2.91
C ALA A 378 -14.36 3.90 -2.78
N VAL A 379 -13.40 3.47 -1.95
CA VAL A 379 -12.05 4.03 -1.89
C VAL A 379 -11.09 2.99 -2.49
N GLY A 380 -10.26 3.44 -3.43
CA GLY A 380 -9.21 2.62 -4.02
C GLY A 380 -7.96 2.64 -3.15
N LEU A 381 -7.34 1.48 -2.89
CA LEU A 381 -6.04 1.39 -2.22
C LEU A 381 -5.00 0.80 -3.18
N ARG A 382 -3.87 1.50 -3.34
CA ARG A 382 -2.70 1.01 -4.10
C ARG A 382 -1.72 0.33 -3.15
N LEU A 383 -1.59 -1.00 -3.27
CA LEU A 383 -0.78 -1.88 -2.42
C LEU A 383 0.32 -2.58 -3.23
N GLN A 384 1.07 -1.79 -3.99
CA GLN A 384 2.28 -2.21 -4.69
C GLN A 384 3.46 -2.23 -3.72
N MET A 385 4.29 -3.28 -3.72
CA MET A 385 5.45 -3.40 -2.80
C MET A 385 6.66 -4.08 -3.45
N GLY A 386 7.82 -4.05 -2.78
CA GLY A 386 9.05 -4.68 -3.27
C GLY A 386 9.86 -3.78 -4.21
N ASP A 387 9.61 -2.47 -4.19
CA ASP A 387 10.30 -1.47 -5.00
C ASP A 387 10.75 -0.30 -4.11
N GLY A 388 11.95 0.22 -4.37
CA GLY A 388 12.59 1.27 -3.58
C GLY A 388 12.01 2.66 -3.82
N VAL A 389 10.99 2.77 -4.68
CA VAL A 389 10.26 4.02 -4.94
C VAL A 389 9.19 4.24 -3.87
N ASP A 390 9.01 5.51 -3.48
CA ASP A 390 8.14 6.00 -2.39
C ASP A 390 6.86 5.17 -2.15
N GLY A 391 6.73 4.73 -0.90
CA GLY A 391 5.61 3.95 -0.33
C GLY A 391 5.38 2.56 -0.93
N ARG A 392 6.38 1.97 -1.62
CA ARG A 392 6.38 0.57 -2.10
C ARG A 392 7.41 -0.32 -1.41
N ALA A 393 7.99 0.13 -0.29
CA ALA A 393 8.84 -0.74 0.49
C ALA A 393 8.02 -1.90 1.11
N MET A 394 8.65 -3.06 1.26
CA MET A 394 7.97 -4.28 1.68
C MET A 394 7.37 -4.18 3.09
N ARG A 395 6.14 -4.70 3.24
CA ARG A 395 5.42 -4.85 4.51
C ARG A 395 5.05 -6.31 4.72
N ASP A 396 5.02 -6.74 5.97
CA ASP A 396 4.54 -8.08 6.32
C ASP A 396 3.01 -8.19 6.29
N LEU A 397 2.52 -9.43 6.34
CA LEU A 397 1.08 -9.72 6.30
C LEU A 397 0.29 -9.11 7.47
N MET A 398 0.91 -8.95 8.64
CA MET A 398 0.26 -8.33 9.80
C MET A 398 0.05 -6.83 9.56
N GLU A 399 1.07 -6.11 9.08
CA GLU A 399 0.94 -4.69 8.74
C GLU A 399 -0.08 -4.44 7.63
N MET A 400 -0.13 -5.31 6.61
CA MET A 400 -1.17 -5.24 5.59
C MET A 400 -2.57 -5.45 6.19
N SER A 401 -2.78 -6.49 7.00
CA SER A 401 -4.08 -6.76 7.63
C SER A 401 -4.52 -5.60 8.53
N ARG A 402 -3.60 -5.04 9.32
CA ARG A 402 -3.83 -3.89 10.19
C ARG A 402 -4.15 -2.62 9.42
N LEU A 403 -3.47 -2.35 8.30
CA LEU A 403 -3.78 -1.22 7.43
C LEU A 403 -5.25 -1.25 7.00
N LEU A 404 -5.74 -2.42 6.58
CA LEU A 404 -7.11 -2.57 6.10
C LEU A 404 -8.14 -2.35 7.21
N ASP A 405 -7.83 -2.74 8.46
CA ASP A 405 -8.73 -2.52 9.59
C ASP A 405 -9.05 -1.03 9.79
N ARG A 406 -8.09 -0.12 9.50
CA ARG A 406 -8.30 1.34 9.61
C ARG A 406 -9.40 1.86 8.69
N TYR A 407 -9.71 1.13 7.62
CA TYR A 407 -10.75 1.49 6.65
C TYR A 407 -12.10 0.83 6.94
N PHE A 408 -12.19 -0.07 7.91
CA PHE A 408 -13.44 -0.77 8.24
C PHE A 408 -14.54 0.17 8.75
N GLN A 409 -14.15 1.29 9.38
CA GLN A 409 -15.06 2.28 9.94
C GLN A 409 -15.77 3.17 8.89
N PHE A 410 -15.35 3.12 7.62
CA PHE A 410 -15.92 3.97 6.58
C PHE A 410 -17.04 3.26 5.81
N ASP A 411 -18.06 4.03 5.42
CA ASP A 411 -19.19 3.53 4.62
C ASP A 411 -18.79 3.03 3.21
N PRO A 412 -17.91 3.72 2.45
CA PRO A 412 -17.50 3.25 1.14
C PRO A 412 -16.75 1.92 1.24
N LYS A 413 -17.04 1.01 0.30
CA LYS A 413 -16.26 -0.23 0.18
C LYS A 413 -14.82 0.08 -0.25
N ILE A 414 -13.92 -0.86 -0.02
CA ILE A 414 -12.55 -0.75 -0.46
C ILE A 414 -12.34 -1.62 -1.69
N ILE A 415 -11.70 -1.05 -2.71
CA ILE A 415 -11.17 -1.78 -3.85
C ILE A 415 -9.65 -1.67 -3.76
N VAL A 416 -8.94 -2.79 -3.75
CA VAL A 416 -7.48 -2.73 -3.93
C VAL A 416 -7.24 -2.54 -5.42
N THR A 417 -6.99 -1.31 -5.86
CA THR A 417 -6.93 -0.93 -7.28
C THR A 417 -5.63 -1.33 -7.94
N ASP A 418 -4.56 -1.51 -7.15
CA ASP A 418 -3.29 -2.03 -7.60
C ASP A 418 -2.69 -2.93 -6.53
N LEU A 419 -2.52 -4.21 -6.86
CA LEU A 419 -1.77 -5.16 -6.06
C LEU A 419 -0.64 -5.74 -6.89
N GLY A 420 0.59 -5.68 -6.39
CA GLY A 420 1.73 -6.23 -7.13
C GLY A 420 3.01 -6.23 -6.31
N VAL A 421 3.85 -7.23 -6.59
CA VAL A 421 5.24 -7.35 -6.14
C VAL A 421 6.08 -7.80 -7.34
N PRO A 422 7.38 -7.48 -7.41
CA PRO A 422 8.20 -7.85 -8.55
C PRO A 422 8.45 -9.37 -8.60
N ASP A 423 8.82 -9.88 -9.77
CA ASP A 423 9.22 -11.28 -9.96
C ASP A 423 10.73 -11.52 -9.83
N ARG A 424 11.49 -10.49 -9.46
CA ARG A 424 12.95 -10.50 -9.30
C ARG A 424 13.40 -9.34 -8.39
N PRO A 425 14.63 -9.34 -7.86
CA PRO A 425 15.13 -8.20 -7.09
C PRO A 425 15.21 -6.95 -7.97
N ILE A 426 14.66 -5.83 -7.50
CA ILE A 426 14.69 -4.53 -8.19
C ILE A 426 15.65 -3.56 -7.50
N SER A 427 15.40 -3.33 -6.21
CA SER A 427 16.24 -2.50 -5.34
C SER A 427 16.24 -3.08 -3.94
N ILE A 428 17.39 -2.97 -3.26
CA ILE A 428 17.50 -3.32 -1.86
C ILE A 428 16.60 -2.42 -0.98
N ASP A 429 16.28 -1.21 -1.43
CA ASP A 429 15.38 -0.27 -0.74
C ASP A 429 13.90 -0.67 -0.83
N GLY A 430 13.57 -1.59 -1.74
CA GLY A 430 12.22 -2.14 -1.86
C GLY A 430 11.91 -3.23 -0.83
N GLY A 431 12.94 -3.79 -0.20
CA GLY A 431 12.81 -4.89 0.74
C GLY A 431 12.44 -6.23 0.08
N ARG A 432 12.33 -7.26 0.90
CA ARG A 432 12.10 -8.65 0.49
C ARG A 432 11.23 -9.36 1.51
N TRP A 433 10.56 -10.43 1.09
CA TRP A 433 9.67 -11.21 1.95
C TRP A 433 10.01 -12.69 1.86
N ARG A 434 10.45 -13.30 2.97
CA ARG A 434 10.84 -14.73 3.07
C ARG A 434 12.02 -15.18 2.19
N GLY A 435 12.61 -14.29 1.39
CA GLY A 435 13.69 -14.59 0.46
C GLY A 435 13.77 -13.55 -0.66
N GLU A 436 14.76 -13.71 -1.55
CA GLU A 436 14.89 -12.84 -2.72
C GLU A 436 13.70 -13.02 -3.69
N TRP A 437 13.26 -11.91 -4.28
CA TRP A 437 12.16 -11.91 -5.24
C TRP A 437 12.46 -12.85 -6.41
N SER A 438 11.46 -13.65 -6.76
CA SER A 438 11.48 -14.62 -7.85
C SER A 438 10.05 -14.80 -8.34
N GLU A 439 9.85 -15.30 -9.56
CA GLU A 439 8.50 -15.61 -10.07
C GLU A 439 7.74 -16.58 -9.15
N GLU A 440 8.45 -17.55 -8.57
CA GLU A 440 7.87 -18.46 -7.58
C GLU A 440 7.41 -17.73 -6.32
N LEU A 441 8.27 -16.85 -5.77
CA LEU A 441 7.96 -16.10 -4.56
C LEU A 441 6.84 -15.09 -4.78
N GLN A 442 6.80 -14.39 -5.92
CA GLN A 442 5.69 -13.53 -6.34
C GLN A 442 4.37 -14.31 -6.29
N GLY A 443 4.36 -15.52 -6.85
CA GLY A 443 3.21 -16.41 -6.81
C GLY A 443 2.83 -16.87 -5.40
N ARG A 444 3.81 -17.24 -4.56
CA ARG A 444 3.56 -17.65 -3.15
C ARG A 444 2.99 -16.50 -2.33
N TRP A 445 3.53 -15.29 -2.50
CA TRP A 445 3.05 -14.08 -1.84
C TRP A 445 1.60 -13.76 -2.21
N ALA A 446 1.27 -13.80 -3.51
CA ALA A 446 -0.10 -13.56 -4.00
C ALA A 446 -1.12 -14.54 -3.38
N MET A 447 -0.73 -15.81 -3.18
CA MET A 447 -1.58 -16.83 -2.54
C MET A 447 -1.79 -16.62 -1.04
N ARG A 448 -1.02 -15.75 -0.38
CA ARG A 448 -1.26 -15.35 1.01
C ARG A 448 -2.08 -14.06 1.06
N VAL A 449 -1.70 -13.09 0.24
CA VAL A 449 -2.26 -11.74 0.31
C VAL A 449 -3.65 -11.67 -0.28
N VAL A 450 -3.93 -12.21 -1.48
CA VAL A 450 -5.25 -12.07 -2.10
C VAL A 450 -6.38 -12.67 -1.23
N PRO A 451 -6.24 -13.89 -0.67
CA PRO A 451 -7.24 -14.42 0.26
C PRO A 451 -7.37 -13.57 1.53
N MET A 452 -6.27 -13.03 2.06
CA MET A 452 -6.29 -12.14 3.22
C MET A 452 -7.03 -10.83 2.96
N LEU A 453 -6.82 -10.22 1.79
CA LEU A 453 -7.58 -9.03 1.39
C LEU A 453 -9.08 -9.36 1.27
N LEU A 454 -9.42 -10.44 0.56
CA LEU A 454 -10.81 -10.85 0.33
C LEU A 454 -11.51 -11.40 1.57
N SER A 455 -10.79 -11.72 2.66
CA SER A 455 -11.41 -12.14 3.91
C SER A 455 -12.12 -10.98 4.61
N LYS A 456 -11.64 -9.74 4.42
CA LYS A 456 -12.16 -8.53 5.05
C LYS A 456 -13.48 -8.08 4.39
N PRO A 457 -14.60 -7.98 5.13
CA PRO A 457 -15.94 -7.77 4.53
C PRO A 457 -16.14 -6.41 3.85
N HIS A 458 -15.32 -5.40 4.17
CA HIS A 458 -15.32 -4.10 3.51
C HIS A 458 -14.51 -4.07 2.22
N ILE A 459 -13.66 -5.07 1.95
CA ILE A 459 -12.95 -5.22 0.68
C ILE A 459 -13.88 -5.88 -0.34
N GLU A 460 -14.18 -5.17 -1.43
CA GLU A 460 -15.06 -5.62 -2.50
C GLU A 460 -14.30 -6.46 -3.54
N SER A 461 -13.18 -5.93 -4.03
CA SER A 461 -12.38 -6.52 -5.10
C SER A 461 -10.89 -6.21 -4.94
N VAL A 462 -10.07 -7.06 -5.56
CA VAL A 462 -8.62 -6.91 -5.66
C VAL A 462 -8.23 -6.93 -7.13
N ILE A 463 -7.54 -5.90 -7.59
CA ILE A 463 -7.08 -5.75 -8.97
C ILE A 463 -5.58 -5.94 -8.99
N TRP A 464 -5.11 -6.95 -9.72
CA TRP A 464 -3.69 -7.14 -9.94
C TRP A 464 -3.13 -6.06 -10.86
N THR A 465 -1.92 -5.58 -10.55
CA THR A 465 -1.40 -4.31 -11.04
C THR A 465 -1.32 -4.19 -12.56
N ASP A 466 -0.97 -5.25 -13.30
CA ASP A 466 -0.88 -5.23 -14.77
C ASP A 466 -1.08 -6.63 -15.36
N LEU A 467 -1.78 -6.73 -16.49
CA LEU A 467 -1.94 -7.98 -17.22
C LEU A 467 -0.63 -8.46 -17.85
N PHE A 468 0.19 -7.54 -18.36
CA PHE A 468 1.49 -7.84 -18.95
C PHE A 468 2.53 -6.80 -18.52
N ASP A 469 3.80 -7.19 -18.46
CA ASP A 469 4.89 -6.27 -18.15
C ASP A 469 5.12 -5.28 -19.29
N HIS A 470 5.22 -4.00 -18.94
CA HIS A 470 5.67 -2.92 -19.81
C HIS A 470 6.60 -1.97 -19.07
N ALA A 471 7.21 -1.02 -19.79
CA ALA A 471 8.17 -0.06 -19.25
C ALA A 471 7.65 0.75 -18.04
N GLU A 472 6.33 0.96 -17.95
CA GLU A 472 5.69 1.70 -16.85
C GLU A 472 5.09 0.83 -15.74
N THR A 473 5.28 -0.50 -15.79
CA THR A 473 4.73 -1.42 -14.78
C THR A 473 5.38 -1.13 -13.44
N LEU A 474 4.57 -1.00 -12.40
CA LEU A 474 5.02 -0.70 -11.04
C LEU A 474 4.46 -1.72 -10.05
N PRO A 475 5.29 -2.35 -9.21
CA PRO A 475 6.74 -2.36 -9.30
C PRO A 475 7.18 -3.05 -10.62
N PRO A 476 8.40 -2.79 -11.16
CA PRO A 476 8.84 -3.42 -12.39
C PRO A 476 8.70 -4.96 -12.34
N HIS A 477 8.32 -5.55 -13.47
CA HIS A 477 8.08 -6.99 -13.60
C HIS A 477 6.95 -7.56 -12.72
N ALA A 478 5.98 -6.74 -12.31
CA ALA A 478 4.81 -7.20 -11.56
C ALA A 478 3.66 -7.72 -12.42
N GLY A 479 3.74 -7.63 -13.75
CA GLY A 479 2.69 -8.09 -14.66
C GLY A 479 2.48 -9.60 -14.61
N LEU A 480 1.28 -10.05 -14.99
CA LEU A 480 0.91 -11.48 -15.01
C LEU A 480 1.54 -12.26 -16.19
N ILE A 481 1.96 -11.52 -17.22
CA ILE A 481 2.61 -12.01 -18.43
C ILE A 481 3.89 -11.20 -18.61
N THR A 482 4.98 -11.84 -19.00
CA THR A 482 6.24 -11.12 -19.30
C THR A 482 6.08 -10.23 -20.53
N GLU A 483 6.99 -9.27 -20.71
CA GLU A 483 7.02 -8.41 -21.91
C GLU A 483 7.07 -9.25 -23.21
N LYS A 484 7.74 -10.41 -23.15
CA LYS A 484 7.88 -11.40 -24.23
C LYS A 484 6.65 -12.31 -24.43
N GLY A 485 5.59 -12.14 -23.65
CA GLY A 485 4.35 -12.92 -23.77
C GLY A 485 4.31 -14.24 -23.00
N ALA A 486 5.32 -14.54 -22.17
CA ALA A 486 5.31 -15.75 -21.36
C ALA A 486 4.41 -15.58 -20.12
N VAL A 487 3.51 -16.52 -19.88
CA VAL A 487 2.62 -16.52 -18.71
C VAL A 487 3.40 -16.84 -17.44
N LYS A 488 3.34 -15.96 -16.44
CA LYS A 488 3.99 -16.16 -15.14
C LYS A 488 3.18 -17.09 -14.23
N GLY A 489 3.86 -17.73 -13.29
CA GLY A 489 3.28 -18.61 -12.27
C GLY A 489 2.21 -17.94 -11.40
N VAL A 490 2.31 -16.62 -11.17
CA VAL A 490 1.31 -15.86 -10.42
C VAL A 490 -0.06 -15.88 -11.10
N LEU A 491 -0.15 -15.81 -12.44
CA LEU A 491 -1.44 -15.90 -13.16
C LEU A 491 -2.12 -17.24 -12.91
N LYS A 492 -1.35 -18.34 -13.00
CA LYS A 492 -1.87 -19.70 -12.76
C LYS A 492 -2.43 -19.84 -11.34
N ARG A 493 -1.75 -19.26 -10.35
CA ARG A 493 -2.17 -19.26 -8.94
C ARG A 493 -3.44 -18.42 -8.72
N LEU A 494 -3.53 -17.22 -9.30
CA LEU A 494 -4.75 -16.40 -9.24
C LEU A 494 -5.95 -17.08 -9.89
N ILE A 495 -5.77 -17.75 -11.03
CA ILE A 495 -6.83 -18.54 -11.68
C ILE A 495 -7.28 -19.68 -10.77
N SER A 496 -6.34 -20.39 -10.14
CA SER A 496 -6.66 -21.46 -9.19
C SER A 496 -7.47 -20.93 -8.00
N LEU A 497 -7.04 -19.81 -7.41
CA LEU A 497 -7.75 -19.17 -6.31
C LEU A 497 -9.17 -18.74 -6.72
N ARG A 498 -9.33 -18.13 -7.91
CA ARG A 498 -10.65 -17.75 -8.44
C ARG A 498 -11.56 -18.96 -8.59
N LYS A 499 -11.04 -20.08 -9.11
CA LYS A 499 -11.81 -21.33 -9.23
C LYS A 499 -12.23 -21.87 -7.86
N GLN A 500 -11.35 -21.81 -6.86
CA GLN A 500 -11.70 -22.20 -5.49
C GLN A 500 -12.82 -21.33 -4.92
N LEU A 501 -12.71 -20.00 -5.06
CA LEU A 501 -13.68 -19.03 -4.54
C LEU A 501 -14.99 -18.97 -5.35
N SER A 502 -15.01 -19.50 -6.58
CA SER A 502 -16.23 -19.60 -7.41
C SER A 502 -17.24 -20.62 -6.90
N LYS A 503 -16.89 -21.37 -5.84
CA LYS A 503 -17.77 -22.29 -5.12
C LYS A 503 -17.82 -21.87 -3.65
N PRO A 504 -18.93 -22.12 -2.94
CA PRO A 504 -18.96 -21.98 -1.48
C PRO A 504 -17.85 -22.81 -0.84
N LEU A 505 -17.17 -22.25 0.16
CA LEU A 505 -16.05 -22.91 0.84
C LEU A 505 -16.51 -24.01 1.82
N GLY A 506 -17.81 -24.10 2.12
CA GLY A 506 -18.39 -25.07 3.05
C GLY A 506 -18.08 -24.78 4.52
N SER A 507 -18.59 -25.62 5.41
CA SER A 507 -18.14 -25.66 6.81
C SER A 507 -16.81 -26.40 6.90
N ALA A 508 -15.89 -25.94 7.75
CA ALA A 508 -14.78 -26.79 8.16
C ALA A 508 -15.32 -28.12 8.72
N ALA A 509 -14.66 -29.24 8.46
CA ALA A 509 -14.84 -30.41 9.31
C ALA A 509 -14.63 -29.94 10.75
N ALA A 510 -15.56 -30.27 11.65
CA ALA A 510 -15.37 -29.99 13.06
C ALA A 510 -13.99 -30.54 13.49
N PRO A 511 -13.23 -29.82 14.33
CA PRO A 511 -12.04 -30.44 14.93
C PRO A 511 -12.48 -31.78 15.55
N PRO A 512 -11.67 -32.86 15.42
CA PRO A 512 -12.02 -34.13 16.02
C PRO A 512 -12.32 -33.89 17.49
N THR A 513 -13.53 -34.26 17.90
CA THR A 513 -13.98 -34.18 19.29
C THR A 513 -13.13 -35.13 20.13
N SER A 514 -12.46 -34.54 21.12
CA SER A 514 -11.70 -35.11 22.26
C SER A 514 -10.56 -36.06 21.95
#